data_AF-A0ABC8BMM0-F1
#
_entry.id   AF-A0ABC8BMM0-F1
#
_cell.length_a   1.000
_cell.length_b   1.000
_cell.length_c   1.000
_cell.angle_alpha   90.00
_cell.angle_beta   90.00
_cell.angle_gamma   90.00
#
_symmetry.space_group_name_H-M   'P 1'
#
loop_
_entity.id
_entity.type
_entity.pdbx_description
1 polymer ?
#
loop_
_entity_poly.entity_id
_entity_poly.type
_entity_poly.pdbx_seq_one_letter_code
_entity_poly.pdbx_strand_id
1 'polypeptide(L)'
;MNKDESGLTKAVADALGTQRTAALTELAGRVTALRRMSEDAGTNEVLLTPLTGRAAERWERLARREAEDWVYVRSDDGATVLAVDQASEAGVRDPAAAVIYPELHTRLVSWWLVHAWRSADLLADTLDNLTRWRITSGAVAARAVIEEAGSLVDEQNAIAQAWQTGKAAAEDSVKRPTLVRAALAPVLLKAGFGSRMNGSHEGLQATNVLTLVKKLTKATGEGEFPKWYDLLSDAAHPAFGARIAFATPPLVHTSKAVTVRSYARSPMSLTDGESLQTLEPTVAFAVADSLIAAGTHMLNLLEDGLAIVDDFGLTTSAATLTRRTYWRAFHPTRGGRACPCGRGKWSACGHHWGSQIPTSRAR
;
A
#
# COMPACT_ATOMS: atom_id res chain seq x y z
N MET A 1 -30.92 14.31 18.62
CA MET A 1 -29.69 13.98 17.88
C MET A 1 -29.19 12.65 18.42
N ASN A 2 -29.53 11.55 17.75
CA ASN A 2 -29.05 10.23 18.14
C ASN A 2 -27.54 10.18 17.90
N LYS A 3 -26.80 9.78 18.92
CA LYS A 3 -25.43 9.30 18.76
C LYS A 3 -25.51 8.10 17.81
N ASP A 4 -24.98 8.23 16.60
CA ASP A 4 -24.68 7.06 15.77
C ASP A 4 -23.76 6.17 16.60
N GLU A 5 -24.29 5.06 17.09
CA GLU A 5 -23.48 4.03 17.75
C GLU A 5 -22.50 3.49 16.72
N SER A 6 -21.24 3.86 16.86
CA SER A 6 -20.14 3.29 16.08
C SER A 6 -19.98 1.82 16.49
N GLY A 7 -20.64 0.92 15.77
CA GLY A 7 -20.56 -0.52 16.01
C GLY A 7 -21.52 -1.32 15.13
N LEU A 8 -21.22 -2.61 14.94
CA LEU A 8 -22.11 -3.55 14.25
C LEU A 8 -23.44 -3.64 15.02
N THR A 9 -24.56 -3.33 14.36
CA THR A 9 -25.88 -3.51 14.98
C THR A 9 -26.09 -4.97 15.35
N LYS A 10 -26.90 -5.25 16.38
CA LYS A 10 -27.20 -6.64 16.80
C LYS A 10 -27.66 -7.52 15.64
N ALA A 11 -28.54 -7.02 14.78
CA ALA A 11 -29.05 -7.76 13.63
C ALA A 11 -27.94 -8.12 12.62
N VAL A 12 -26.97 -7.23 12.41
CA VAL A 12 -25.82 -7.46 11.54
C VAL A 12 -24.84 -8.44 12.17
N ALA A 13 -24.57 -8.30 13.47
CA ALA A 13 -23.71 -9.21 14.22
C ALA A 13 -24.27 -10.65 14.24
N ASP A 14 -25.58 -10.79 14.47
CA ASP A 14 -26.28 -12.08 14.43
C ASP A 14 -26.19 -12.70 13.03
N ALA A 15 -26.33 -11.90 11.97
CA ALA A 15 -26.26 -12.37 10.58
C ALA A 15 -24.84 -12.77 10.15
N LEU A 16 -23.80 -12.06 10.60
CA LEU A 16 -22.40 -12.38 10.29
C LEU A 16 -21.83 -13.52 11.15
N GLY A 17 -22.45 -13.75 12.31
CA GLY A 17 -21.96 -14.68 13.32
C GLY A 17 -20.85 -14.07 14.19
N THR A 18 -20.60 -14.72 15.32
CA THR A 18 -19.68 -14.24 16.37
C THR A 18 -18.24 -14.13 15.87
N GLN A 19 -17.75 -15.10 15.09
CA GLN A 19 -16.38 -15.14 14.60
C GLN A 19 -16.05 -13.95 13.69
N ARG A 20 -16.89 -13.68 12.67
CA ARG A 20 -16.69 -12.53 11.76
C ARG A 20 -16.83 -11.21 12.50
N THR A 21 -17.83 -11.11 13.37
CA THR A 21 -18.05 -9.90 14.18
C THR A 21 -16.81 -9.55 15.02
N ALA A 22 -16.21 -10.54 15.68
CA ALA A 22 -14.98 -10.34 16.45
C ALA A 22 -13.80 -9.89 15.57
N ALA A 23 -13.57 -10.57 14.45
CA ALA A 23 -12.47 -10.25 13.52
C ALA A 23 -12.63 -8.85 12.89
N LEU A 24 -13.85 -8.45 12.52
CA LEU A 24 -14.14 -7.11 11.99
C LEU A 24 -13.94 -6.02 13.05
N THR A 25 -14.26 -6.32 14.31
CA THR A 25 -14.03 -5.40 15.43
C THR A 25 -12.52 -5.19 15.66
N GLU A 26 -11.73 -6.26 15.64
CA GLU A 26 -10.27 -6.16 15.72
C GLU A 26 -9.70 -5.34 14.55
N LEU A 27 -10.15 -5.64 13.32
CA LEU A 27 -9.74 -4.93 12.12
C LEU A 27 -10.05 -3.42 12.23
N ALA A 28 -11.24 -3.05 12.69
CA ALA A 28 -11.63 -1.65 12.90
C ALA A 28 -10.70 -0.93 13.89
N GLY A 29 -10.27 -1.60 14.95
CA GLY A 29 -9.27 -1.07 15.89
C GLY A 29 -7.94 -0.77 15.22
N ARG A 30 -7.46 -1.68 14.36
CA ARG A 30 -6.20 -1.49 13.61
C ARG A 30 -6.32 -0.40 12.54
N VAL A 31 -7.45 -0.28 11.85
CA VAL A 31 -7.73 0.81 10.90
C VAL A 31 -7.69 2.17 11.61
N THR A 32 -8.29 2.25 12.80
CA THR A 32 -8.25 3.47 13.62
C THR A 32 -6.82 3.85 14.00
N ALA A 33 -5.98 2.87 14.35
CA ALA A 33 -4.56 3.10 14.65
C ALA A 33 -3.78 3.59 13.41
N LEU A 34 -4.05 3.02 12.22
CA LEU A 34 -3.45 3.47 10.97
C LEU A 34 -3.82 4.94 10.69
N ARG A 35 -5.10 5.28 10.73
CA ARG A 35 -5.60 6.66 10.53
C ARG A 35 -4.93 7.65 11.48
N ARG A 36 -4.95 7.35 12.78
CA ARG A 36 -4.31 8.20 13.78
C ARG A 36 -2.84 8.49 13.48
N MET A 37 -2.14 7.55 12.86
CA MET A 37 -0.73 7.71 12.50
C MET A 37 -0.52 8.50 11.21
N SER A 38 -1.40 8.36 10.20
CA SER A 38 -1.15 8.87 8.85
C SER A 38 -2.08 10.00 8.38
N GLU A 39 -3.25 10.21 8.99
CA GLU A 39 -4.32 11.10 8.47
C GLU A 39 -3.85 12.55 8.26
N ASP A 40 -3.08 13.09 9.21
CA ASP A 40 -2.51 14.45 9.11
C ASP A 40 -1.05 14.46 8.60
N ALA A 41 -0.51 13.31 8.18
CA ALA A 41 0.84 13.25 7.66
C ALA A 41 0.94 13.98 6.32
N GLY A 42 2.04 14.70 6.10
CA GLY A 42 2.30 15.41 4.84
C GLY A 42 3.72 15.16 4.38
N THR A 43 3.91 15.01 3.07
CA THR A 43 5.23 14.82 2.48
C THR A 43 5.37 15.62 1.19
N ASN A 44 6.61 15.83 0.77
CA ASN A 44 6.95 16.40 -0.52
C ASN A 44 7.69 15.33 -1.30
N GLU A 45 7.15 14.89 -2.43
CA GLU A 45 7.84 13.98 -3.34
C GLU A 45 8.81 14.77 -4.22
N VAL A 46 10.10 14.42 -4.17
CA VAL A 46 11.09 14.94 -5.12
C VAL A 46 11.32 13.87 -6.18
N LEU A 47 11.22 14.25 -7.46
CA LEU A 47 11.57 13.38 -8.58
C LEU A 47 12.68 14.03 -9.40
N LEU A 48 13.84 13.37 -9.47
CA LEU A 48 14.94 13.87 -10.28
C LEU A 48 14.82 13.41 -11.72
N THR A 49 14.74 14.39 -12.63
CA THR A 49 14.81 14.16 -14.06
C THR A 49 16.27 14.26 -14.54
N PRO A 50 16.82 13.21 -15.16
CA PRO A 50 18.16 13.26 -15.74
C PRO A 50 18.25 14.35 -16.83
N LEU A 51 19.21 15.27 -16.70
CA LEU A 51 19.49 16.29 -17.70
C LEU A 51 20.60 15.83 -18.63
N THR A 52 20.42 16.01 -19.94
CA THR A 52 21.40 15.64 -20.97
C THR A 52 21.62 16.76 -21.98
N GLY A 53 22.80 16.78 -22.61
CA GLY A 53 23.15 17.71 -23.69
C GLY A 53 22.87 19.19 -23.36
N ARG A 54 22.16 19.88 -24.26
CA ARG A 54 21.84 21.31 -24.11
C ARG A 54 21.03 21.65 -22.86
N ALA A 55 20.24 20.71 -22.34
CA ALA A 55 19.47 20.92 -21.12
C ALA A 55 20.37 20.99 -19.89
N ALA A 56 21.36 20.09 -19.81
CA ALA A 56 22.38 20.11 -18.76
C ALA A 56 23.22 21.40 -18.82
N GLU A 57 23.71 21.78 -20.00
CA GLU A 57 24.47 23.03 -20.19
C GLU A 57 23.67 24.28 -19.79
N ARG A 58 22.38 24.31 -20.14
CA ARG A 58 21.49 25.43 -19.79
C ARG A 58 21.29 25.52 -18.29
N TRP A 59 21.02 24.38 -17.64
CA TRP A 59 20.87 24.33 -16.19
C TRP A 59 22.15 24.78 -15.46
N GLU A 60 23.32 24.29 -15.87
CA GLU A 60 24.60 24.69 -15.23
C GLU A 60 24.87 26.19 -15.34
N ARG A 61 24.50 26.82 -16.46
CA ARG A 61 24.61 28.28 -16.61
C ARG A 61 23.66 29.04 -15.68
N LEU A 62 22.48 28.49 -15.40
CA LEU A 62 21.50 29.10 -14.48
C LEU A 62 21.92 28.92 -13.03
N ALA A 63 22.31 27.70 -12.64
CA ALA A 63 22.76 27.37 -11.28
C ALA A 63 23.99 28.18 -10.84
N ARG A 64 24.84 28.62 -11.78
CA ARG A 64 25.97 29.53 -11.48
C ARG A 64 25.58 31.00 -11.30
N ARG A 65 24.42 31.42 -11.83
CA ARG A 65 23.95 32.81 -11.82
C ARG A 65 23.04 33.09 -10.64
N GLU A 66 22.19 32.13 -10.30
CA GLU A 66 21.28 32.19 -9.17
C GLU A 66 22.06 31.73 -7.93
N ALA A 67 22.08 32.53 -6.87
CA ALA A 67 22.80 32.22 -5.62
C ALA A 67 22.12 31.11 -4.79
N GLU A 68 21.59 30.09 -5.48
CA GLU A 68 20.92 28.95 -4.90
C GLU A 68 21.95 27.84 -4.63
N ASP A 69 21.85 27.22 -3.45
CA ASP A 69 22.73 26.12 -3.01
C ASP A 69 22.37 24.81 -3.76
N TRP A 70 22.70 24.76 -5.05
CA TRP A 70 22.54 23.58 -5.89
C TRP A 70 23.66 22.57 -5.64
N VAL A 71 23.29 21.30 -5.57
CA VAL A 71 24.22 20.17 -5.52
C VAL A 71 23.92 19.23 -6.68
N TYR A 72 24.94 18.72 -7.35
CA TYR A 72 24.76 17.88 -8.52
C TYR A 72 25.78 16.75 -8.62
N VAL A 73 25.42 15.71 -9.36
CA VAL A 73 26.31 14.64 -9.79
C VAL A 73 26.21 14.42 -11.28
N ARG A 74 27.33 14.01 -11.87
CA ARG A 74 27.41 13.57 -13.26
C ARG A 74 27.52 12.05 -13.31
N SER A 75 26.95 11.45 -14.34
CA SER A 75 27.22 10.06 -14.68
C SER A 75 28.70 9.85 -15.03
N ASP A 76 29.18 8.62 -14.94
CA ASP A 76 30.57 8.25 -15.23
C ASP A 76 31.00 8.66 -16.67
N ASP A 77 30.07 8.65 -17.62
CA ASP A 77 30.28 9.09 -19.01
C ASP A 77 30.15 10.62 -19.22
N GLY A 78 29.85 11.37 -18.16
CA GLY A 78 29.64 12.82 -18.18
C GLY A 78 28.40 13.28 -18.95
N ALA A 79 27.60 12.36 -19.50
CA ALA A 79 26.50 12.68 -20.41
C ALA A 79 25.22 13.14 -19.68
N THR A 80 25.09 12.76 -18.41
CA THR A 80 23.88 12.98 -17.60
C THR A 80 24.21 13.74 -16.32
N VAL A 81 23.41 14.76 -16.01
CA VAL A 81 23.45 15.50 -14.75
C VAL A 81 22.17 15.22 -13.95
N LEU A 82 22.35 14.90 -12.67
CA LEU A 82 21.28 14.95 -11.67
C LEU A 82 21.60 16.08 -10.70
N ALA A 83 20.61 16.91 -10.40
CA ALA A 83 20.79 18.08 -9.55
C ALA A 83 19.63 18.23 -8.59
N VAL A 84 19.94 18.71 -7.39
CA VAL A 84 18.96 19.00 -6.34
C VAL A 84 19.27 20.36 -5.71
N ASP A 85 18.22 21.07 -5.34
CA ASP A 85 18.27 22.27 -4.53
C ASP A 85 18.13 21.91 -3.03
N GLN A 86 18.29 22.92 -2.16
CA GLN A 86 18.08 22.76 -0.72
C GLN A 86 18.92 21.65 -0.07
N ALA A 87 20.14 21.42 -0.54
CA ALA A 87 21.07 20.55 0.17
C ALA A 87 21.42 21.15 1.54
N SER A 88 21.54 20.30 2.56
CA SER A 88 22.06 20.74 3.86
C SER A 88 23.58 20.96 3.77
N GLU A 89 24.19 21.53 4.82
CA GLU A 89 25.65 21.61 4.90
C GLU A 89 26.34 20.24 4.86
N ALA A 90 25.67 19.19 5.35
CA ALA A 90 26.17 17.82 5.23
C ALA A 90 26.03 17.32 3.79
N GLY A 91 24.93 17.66 3.12
CA GLY A 91 24.70 17.31 1.72
C GLY A 91 25.67 17.99 0.76
N VAL A 92 26.10 19.22 1.03
CA VAL A 92 27.15 19.89 0.24
C VAL A 92 28.51 19.16 0.35
N ARG A 93 28.78 18.51 1.49
CA ARG A 93 30.01 17.72 1.71
C ARG A 93 29.96 16.33 1.07
N ASP A 94 28.77 15.78 0.82
CA ASP A 94 28.57 14.52 0.10
C ASP A 94 27.51 14.67 -1.01
N PRO A 95 27.90 15.24 -2.17
CA PRO A 95 26.98 15.52 -3.26
C PRO A 95 26.22 14.30 -3.80
N ALA A 96 26.88 13.14 -3.86
CA ALA A 96 26.28 11.93 -4.42
C ALA A 96 25.17 11.39 -3.51
N ALA A 97 25.40 11.36 -2.21
CA ALA A 97 24.37 11.00 -1.25
C ALA A 97 23.23 12.03 -1.23
N ALA A 98 23.55 13.32 -1.26
CA ALA A 98 22.58 14.40 -1.16
C ALA A 98 21.62 14.49 -2.35
N VAL A 99 22.10 14.23 -3.56
CA VAL A 99 21.25 14.18 -4.75
C VAL A 99 20.33 12.96 -4.70
N ILE A 100 20.82 11.81 -4.25
CA ILE A 100 20.12 10.53 -4.45
C ILE A 100 19.24 10.13 -3.27
N TYR A 101 19.76 10.12 -2.04
CA TYR A 101 19.04 9.51 -0.92
C TYR A 101 17.81 10.30 -0.47
N PRO A 102 17.84 11.64 -0.37
CA PRO A 102 16.62 12.41 -0.09
C PRO A 102 15.53 12.18 -1.13
N GLU A 103 15.85 12.18 -2.43
CA GLU A 103 14.87 11.90 -3.48
C GLU A 103 14.20 10.53 -3.25
N LEU A 104 14.98 9.46 -3.22
CA LEU A 104 14.45 8.11 -3.05
C LEU A 104 13.66 7.95 -1.75
N HIS A 105 14.11 8.56 -0.66
CA HIS A 105 13.42 8.50 0.62
C HIS A 105 12.07 9.21 0.58
N THR A 106 12.00 10.42 0.01
CA THR A 106 10.72 11.14 -0.12
C THR A 106 9.73 10.39 -0.99
N ARG A 107 10.19 9.68 -2.02
CA ARG A 107 9.37 8.81 -2.87
C ARG A 107 8.87 7.56 -2.14
N LEU A 108 9.72 6.92 -1.34
CA LEU A 108 9.33 5.82 -0.45
C LEU A 108 8.29 6.24 0.59
N VAL A 109 8.48 7.42 1.20
CA VAL A 109 7.52 8.02 2.13
C VAL A 109 6.19 8.28 1.44
N SER A 110 6.22 8.86 0.23
CA SER A 110 5.01 9.17 -0.55
C SER A 110 4.26 7.90 -0.96
N TRP A 111 4.97 6.89 -1.47
CA TRP A 111 4.44 5.56 -1.75
C TRP A 111 3.70 4.98 -0.54
N TRP A 112 4.36 4.97 0.62
CA TRP A 112 3.77 4.41 1.84
C TRP A 112 2.54 5.18 2.29
N LEU A 113 2.59 6.52 2.29
CA LEU A 113 1.47 7.37 2.72
C LEU A 113 0.24 7.20 1.81
N VAL A 114 0.44 7.16 0.49
CA VAL A 114 -0.65 6.95 -0.48
C VAL A 114 -1.36 5.63 -0.22
N HIS A 115 -0.61 4.54 -0.03
CA HIS A 115 -1.20 3.25 0.32
C HIS A 115 -1.86 3.26 1.69
N ALA A 116 -1.25 3.91 2.69
CA ALA A 116 -1.82 4.02 4.04
C ALA A 116 -3.17 4.75 4.04
N TRP A 117 -3.28 5.89 3.34
CA TRP A 117 -4.53 6.64 3.22
C TRP A 117 -5.58 5.85 2.46
N ARG A 118 -5.22 5.33 1.28
CA ARG A 118 -6.14 4.55 0.45
C ARG A 118 -6.63 3.29 1.18
N SER A 119 -5.75 2.58 1.87
CA SER A 119 -6.09 1.42 2.69
C SER A 119 -7.02 1.80 3.83
N ALA A 120 -6.76 2.90 4.53
CA ALA A 120 -7.60 3.36 5.62
C ALA A 120 -9.03 3.69 5.13
N ASP A 121 -9.15 4.42 4.01
CA ASP A 121 -10.43 4.77 3.42
C ASP A 121 -11.20 3.52 2.96
N LEU A 122 -10.55 2.66 2.18
CA LEU A 122 -11.19 1.44 1.66
C LEU A 122 -11.64 0.50 2.78
N LEU A 123 -10.81 0.31 3.81
CA LEU A 123 -11.16 -0.55 4.94
C LEU A 123 -12.29 0.05 5.77
N ALA A 124 -12.23 1.35 6.08
CA ALA A 124 -13.26 2.04 6.85
C ALA A 124 -14.61 2.04 6.11
N ASP A 125 -14.60 2.34 4.81
CA ASP A 125 -15.81 2.35 3.99
C ASP A 125 -16.41 0.95 3.82
N THR A 126 -15.57 -0.09 3.67
CA THR A 126 -16.08 -1.47 3.61
C THR A 126 -16.71 -1.89 4.94
N LEU A 127 -16.10 -1.51 6.07
CA LEU A 127 -16.65 -1.74 7.41
C LEU A 127 -17.98 -1.00 7.63
N ASP A 128 -18.08 0.28 7.25
CA ASP A 128 -19.33 1.04 7.36
C ASP A 128 -20.43 0.43 6.48
N ASN A 129 -20.09 0.02 5.25
CA ASN A 129 -21.03 -0.63 4.35
C ASN A 129 -21.56 -1.96 4.91
N LEU A 130 -20.71 -2.78 5.53
CA LEU A 130 -21.16 -3.99 6.23
C LEU A 130 -22.05 -3.65 7.43
N THR A 131 -21.64 -2.67 8.24
CA THR A 131 -22.36 -2.22 9.44
C THR A 131 -23.76 -1.72 9.13
N ARG A 132 -23.90 -0.98 8.02
CA ARG A 132 -25.17 -0.45 7.52
C ARG A 132 -25.89 -1.41 6.56
N TRP A 133 -25.35 -2.62 6.38
CA TRP A 133 -25.86 -3.65 5.50
C TRP A 133 -26.06 -3.20 4.03
N ARG A 134 -25.20 -2.28 3.57
CA ARG A 134 -25.12 -1.77 2.20
C ARG A 134 -24.27 -2.68 1.32
N ILE A 135 -24.70 -3.94 1.17
CA ILE A 135 -23.87 -5.01 0.61
C ILE A 135 -23.40 -4.75 -0.83
N THR A 136 -24.19 -4.10 -1.68
CA THR A 136 -23.75 -3.75 -3.04
C THR A 136 -22.55 -2.79 -3.02
N SER A 137 -22.60 -1.75 -2.20
CA SER A 137 -21.47 -0.82 -1.98
C SER A 137 -20.30 -1.52 -1.30
N GLY A 138 -20.59 -2.40 -0.33
CA GLY A 138 -19.60 -3.24 0.33
C GLY A 138 -18.87 -4.16 -0.66
N ALA A 139 -19.55 -4.70 -1.68
CA ALA A 139 -18.93 -5.54 -2.70
C ALA A 139 -17.97 -4.77 -3.60
N VAL A 140 -18.33 -3.53 -3.99
CA VAL A 140 -17.45 -2.63 -4.73
C VAL A 140 -16.20 -2.31 -3.90
N ALA A 141 -16.39 -1.92 -2.65
CA ALA A 141 -15.30 -1.53 -1.76
C ALA A 141 -14.38 -2.72 -1.41
N ALA A 142 -14.95 -3.89 -1.09
CA ALA A 142 -14.17 -5.11 -0.81
C ALA A 142 -13.37 -5.58 -2.03
N ARG A 143 -13.90 -5.44 -3.25
CA ARG A 143 -13.12 -5.71 -4.47
C ARG A 143 -11.90 -4.78 -4.54
N ALA A 144 -12.10 -3.49 -4.30
CA ALA A 144 -11.01 -2.52 -4.26
C ALA A 144 -9.99 -2.82 -3.14
N VAL A 145 -10.41 -3.33 -1.98
CA VAL A 145 -9.51 -3.80 -0.90
C VAL A 145 -8.64 -4.97 -1.39
N ILE A 146 -9.20 -5.96 -2.09
CA ILE A 146 -8.42 -7.07 -2.66
C ILE A 146 -7.40 -6.55 -3.68
N GLU A 147 -7.82 -5.64 -4.56
CA GLU A 147 -6.96 -5.02 -5.58
C GLU A 147 -5.79 -4.24 -4.95
N GLU A 148 -6.08 -3.42 -3.94
CA GLU A 148 -5.11 -2.63 -3.20
C GLU A 148 -4.11 -3.51 -2.46
N ALA A 149 -4.59 -4.52 -1.72
CA ALA A 149 -3.74 -5.47 -1.02
C ALA A 149 -2.81 -6.21 -2.01
N GLY A 150 -3.33 -6.59 -3.19
CA GLY A 150 -2.53 -7.19 -4.25
C GLY A 150 -1.47 -6.26 -4.82
N SER A 151 -1.78 -4.97 -5.03
CA SER A 151 -0.82 -3.95 -5.47
C SER A 151 0.29 -3.77 -4.44
N LEU A 152 -0.08 -3.64 -3.16
CA LEU A 152 0.85 -3.46 -2.06
C LEU A 152 1.80 -4.66 -1.93
N VAL A 153 1.30 -5.90 -2.05
CA VAL A 153 2.15 -7.11 -2.12
C VAL A 153 3.18 -7.01 -3.25
N ASP A 154 2.74 -6.64 -4.45
CA ASP A 154 3.63 -6.60 -5.62
C ASP A 154 4.73 -5.55 -5.46
N GLU A 155 4.34 -4.33 -5.10
CA GLU A 155 5.23 -3.19 -4.99
C GLU A 155 6.17 -3.31 -3.80
N GLN A 156 5.68 -3.70 -2.62
CA GLN A 156 6.52 -3.87 -1.44
C GLN A 156 7.59 -4.96 -1.65
N ASN A 157 7.26 -6.07 -2.32
CA ASN A 157 8.24 -7.10 -2.63
C ASN A 157 9.34 -6.57 -3.55
N ALA A 158 8.97 -5.81 -4.59
CA ALA A 158 9.94 -5.18 -5.50
C ALA A 158 10.82 -4.15 -4.78
N ILE A 159 10.22 -3.31 -3.92
CA ILE A 159 10.93 -2.30 -3.12
C ILE A 159 11.88 -2.98 -2.12
N ALA A 160 11.42 -4.00 -1.41
CA ALA A 160 12.23 -4.76 -0.45
C ALA A 160 13.44 -5.40 -1.14
N GLN A 161 13.24 -6.03 -2.30
CA GLN A 161 14.33 -6.65 -3.06
C GLN A 161 15.33 -5.61 -3.57
N ALA A 162 14.85 -4.48 -4.11
CA ALA A 162 15.69 -3.39 -4.57
C ALA A 162 16.49 -2.76 -3.42
N TRP A 163 15.85 -2.54 -2.27
CA TRP A 163 16.53 -2.02 -1.09
C TRP A 163 17.54 -3.01 -0.52
N GLN A 164 17.21 -4.30 -0.43
CA GLN A 164 18.16 -5.34 0.01
C GLN A 164 19.42 -5.36 -0.87
N THR A 165 19.25 -5.22 -2.19
CA THR A 165 20.36 -5.14 -3.14
C THR A 165 21.22 -3.91 -2.88
N GLY A 166 20.60 -2.74 -2.71
CA GLY A 166 21.29 -1.48 -2.41
C GLY A 166 22.00 -1.48 -1.05
N LYS A 167 21.35 -2.02 -0.02
CA LYS A 167 21.85 -2.06 1.36
C LYS A 167 23.05 -2.99 1.52
N ALA A 168 23.10 -4.08 0.73
CA ALA A 168 24.22 -5.02 0.71
C ALA A 168 25.46 -4.50 -0.07
N ALA A 169 25.39 -3.33 -0.72
CA ALA A 169 26.51 -2.80 -1.48
C ALA A 169 27.74 -2.51 -0.59
N ALA A 170 28.92 -2.98 -1.04
CA ALA A 170 30.19 -2.87 -0.34
C ALA A 170 30.54 -1.42 0.08
N GLU A 171 31.37 -1.29 1.11
CA GLU A 171 31.71 -0.03 1.79
C GLU A 171 32.58 0.93 0.97
N ASP A 172 33.18 0.47 -0.12
CA ASP A 172 34.00 1.31 -0.99
C ASP A 172 33.17 2.32 -1.77
N SER A 173 33.17 3.51 -1.16
CA SER A 173 32.45 4.75 -1.40
C SER A 173 32.55 5.32 -2.83
N VAL A 174 31.66 6.27 -3.12
CA VAL A 174 31.34 6.94 -4.41
C VAL A 174 30.27 6.24 -5.25
N LYS A 175 30.32 4.93 -5.50
CA LYS A 175 29.35 4.27 -6.39
C LYS A 175 28.05 3.82 -5.70
N ARG A 176 28.04 3.73 -4.36
CA ARG A 176 26.87 3.23 -3.60
C ARG A 176 25.60 4.02 -3.87
N PRO A 177 25.57 5.37 -3.81
CA PRO A 177 24.37 6.14 -4.17
C PRO A 177 23.85 5.77 -5.57
N THR A 178 24.72 5.68 -6.57
CA THR A 178 24.36 5.30 -7.94
C THR A 178 23.76 3.90 -8.02
N LEU A 179 24.33 2.91 -7.32
CA LEU A 179 23.80 1.53 -7.27
C LEU A 179 22.42 1.48 -6.60
N VAL A 180 22.26 2.16 -5.46
CA VAL A 180 20.97 2.26 -4.76
C VAL A 180 19.92 2.87 -5.66
N ARG A 181 20.27 3.94 -6.39
CA ARG A 181 19.37 4.58 -7.36
C ARG A 181 19.02 3.66 -8.51
N ALA A 182 20.00 2.97 -9.08
CA ALA A 182 19.76 2.04 -10.19
C ALA A 182 18.80 0.92 -9.80
N ALA A 183 18.86 0.45 -8.54
CA ALA A 183 17.96 -0.56 -8.01
C ALA A 183 16.56 0.00 -7.69
N LEU A 184 16.45 1.11 -6.95
CA LEU A 184 15.18 1.60 -6.41
C LEU A 184 14.42 2.55 -7.34
N ALA A 185 15.10 3.43 -8.08
CA ALA A 185 14.43 4.48 -8.84
C ALA A 185 13.43 3.93 -9.89
N PRO A 186 13.74 2.85 -10.65
CA PRO A 186 12.78 2.28 -11.59
C PRO A 186 11.55 1.66 -10.89
N VAL A 187 11.76 1.00 -9.75
CA VAL A 187 10.68 0.39 -8.95
C VAL A 187 9.75 1.46 -8.42
N LEU A 188 10.30 2.51 -7.80
CA LEU A 188 9.52 3.64 -7.29
C LEU A 188 8.85 4.44 -8.41
N LEU A 189 9.44 4.48 -9.61
CA LEU A 189 8.85 5.19 -10.75
C LEU A 189 7.62 4.45 -11.24
N LYS A 190 7.72 3.12 -11.33
CA LYS A 190 6.59 2.28 -11.67
C LYS A 190 5.49 2.30 -10.60
N ALA A 191 5.85 2.32 -9.31
CA ALA A 191 4.88 2.42 -8.22
C ALA A 191 4.11 3.75 -8.25
N GLY A 192 4.79 4.88 -8.46
CA GLY A 192 4.15 6.20 -8.49
C GLY A 192 3.42 6.56 -9.78
N PHE A 193 3.88 6.07 -10.93
CA PHE A 193 3.38 6.48 -12.26
C PHE A 193 2.86 5.32 -13.13
N GLY A 194 2.78 4.12 -12.56
CA GLY A 194 2.26 2.95 -13.26
C GLY A 194 0.83 3.17 -13.73
N SER A 195 0.56 2.93 -15.02
CA SER A 195 -0.77 3.10 -15.59
C SER A 195 -1.13 2.00 -16.58
N ARG A 196 -2.41 1.64 -16.62
CA ARG A 196 -3.01 0.72 -17.60
C ARG A 196 -3.64 1.45 -18.79
N MET A 197 -3.56 2.79 -18.82
CA MET A 197 -4.12 3.58 -19.91
C MET A 197 -3.32 3.37 -21.20
N ASN A 198 -4.03 3.35 -22.33
CA ASN A 198 -3.41 3.36 -23.65
C ASN A 198 -2.50 4.59 -23.80
N GLY A 199 -1.29 4.38 -24.29
CA GLY A 199 -0.27 5.44 -24.39
C GLY A 199 0.63 5.59 -23.16
N SER A 200 0.45 4.78 -22.11
CA SER A 200 1.43 4.67 -21.03
C SER A 200 2.75 4.07 -21.56
N HIS A 201 3.88 4.65 -21.14
CA HIS A 201 5.22 4.19 -21.50
C HIS A 201 5.40 2.71 -21.11
N GLU A 202 6.05 1.89 -21.95
CA GLU A 202 6.18 0.44 -21.73
C GLU A 202 6.76 0.09 -20.35
N GLY A 203 7.74 0.85 -19.87
CA GLY A 203 8.33 0.71 -18.53
C GLY A 203 7.40 1.09 -17.36
N LEU A 204 6.25 1.70 -17.63
CA LEU A 204 5.24 2.14 -16.65
C LEU A 204 3.90 1.42 -16.83
N GLN A 205 3.87 0.31 -17.57
CA GLN A 205 2.67 -0.51 -17.66
C GLN A 205 2.37 -1.18 -16.32
N ALA A 206 1.20 -0.85 -15.76
CA ALA A 206 0.75 -1.39 -14.48
C ALA A 206 0.35 -2.87 -14.58
N THR A 207 0.58 -3.61 -13.50
CA THR A 207 0.26 -5.04 -13.41
C THR A 207 -1.25 -5.27 -13.58
N ASN A 208 -1.63 -6.32 -14.32
CA ASN A 208 -3.03 -6.69 -14.47
C ASN A 208 -3.64 -7.13 -13.13
N VAL A 209 -4.86 -6.69 -12.82
CA VAL A 209 -5.53 -7.00 -11.55
C VAL A 209 -5.62 -8.49 -11.24
N LEU A 210 -5.93 -9.35 -12.21
CA LEU A 210 -5.99 -10.80 -11.96
C LEU A 210 -4.61 -11.39 -11.61
N THR A 211 -3.53 -10.73 -12.05
CA THR A 211 -2.17 -11.08 -11.63
C THR A 211 -1.91 -10.63 -10.19
N LEU A 212 -2.40 -9.46 -9.78
CA LEU A 212 -2.34 -8.98 -8.39
C LEU A 212 -3.12 -9.90 -7.45
N VAL A 213 -4.32 -10.33 -7.83
CA VAL A 213 -5.12 -11.31 -7.06
C VAL A 213 -4.34 -12.61 -6.87
N LYS A 214 -3.71 -13.15 -7.93
CA LYS A 214 -2.85 -14.35 -7.82
C LYS A 214 -1.66 -14.15 -6.88
N LYS A 215 -1.03 -12.97 -6.92
CA LYS A 215 0.08 -12.63 -6.02
C LYS A 215 -0.39 -12.57 -4.57
N LEU A 216 -1.56 -11.97 -4.31
CA LEU A 216 -2.18 -11.93 -2.98
C LEU A 216 -2.53 -13.34 -2.47
N THR A 217 -3.16 -14.18 -3.28
CA THR A 217 -3.43 -15.60 -2.96
C THR A 217 -2.16 -16.32 -2.54
N LYS A 218 -1.07 -16.15 -3.30
CA LYS A 218 0.21 -16.77 -2.97
C LYS A 218 0.82 -16.21 -1.67
N ALA A 219 0.75 -14.91 -1.46
CA ALA A 219 1.35 -14.25 -0.29
C ALA A 219 0.62 -14.58 1.03
N THR A 220 -0.68 -14.82 0.96
CA THR A 220 -1.52 -15.11 2.13
C THR A 220 -1.73 -16.61 2.37
N GLY A 221 -1.56 -17.44 1.33
CA GLY A 221 -1.99 -18.84 1.35
C GLY A 221 -3.51 -19.03 1.28
N GLU A 222 -4.28 -17.95 1.14
CA GLU A 222 -5.74 -17.98 1.09
C GLU A 222 -6.22 -18.27 -0.34
N GLY A 223 -6.74 -19.47 -0.55
CA GLY A 223 -7.20 -19.98 -1.84
C GLY A 223 -8.52 -19.37 -2.31
N GLU A 224 -9.30 -18.75 -1.43
CA GLU A 224 -10.63 -18.23 -1.77
C GLU A 224 -10.60 -16.87 -2.50
N PHE A 225 -9.47 -16.15 -2.52
CA PHE A 225 -9.37 -14.82 -3.14
C PHE A 225 -9.90 -14.73 -4.59
N PRO A 226 -9.56 -15.66 -5.52
CA PRO A 226 -10.11 -15.63 -6.87
C PRO A 226 -11.64 -15.75 -6.87
N LYS A 227 -12.19 -16.63 -6.02
CA LYS A 227 -13.63 -16.87 -5.92
C LYS A 227 -14.35 -15.67 -5.30
N TRP A 228 -13.80 -15.07 -4.24
CA TRP A 228 -14.32 -13.82 -3.70
C TRP A 228 -14.27 -12.70 -4.73
N TYR A 229 -13.14 -12.52 -5.42
CA TYR A 229 -12.99 -11.47 -6.42
C TYR A 229 -14.01 -11.60 -7.56
N ASP A 230 -14.22 -12.80 -8.09
CA ASP A 230 -15.21 -13.05 -9.14
C ASP A 230 -16.64 -12.80 -8.63
N LEU A 231 -16.98 -13.32 -7.44
CA LEU A 231 -18.30 -13.13 -6.83
C LEU A 231 -18.60 -11.65 -6.53
N LEU A 232 -17.63 -10.91 -6.01
CA LEU A 232 -17.75 -9.49 -5.70
C LEU A 232 -17.82 -8.64 -6.98
N SER A 233 -17.08 -9.03 -8.02
CA SER A 233 -17.17 -8.41 -9.34
C SER A 233 -18.54 -8.61 -9.97
N ASP A 234 -19.10 -9.83 -9.88
CA ASP A 234 -20.47 -10.14 -10.28
C ASP A 234 -21.50 -9.32 -9.49
N ALA A 235 -21.31 -9.18 -8.17
CA ALA A 235 -22.23 -8.42 -7.32
C ALA A 235 -22.17 -6.89 -7.57
N ALA A 236 -21.01 -6.39 -8.00
CA ALA A 236 -20.78 -4.98 -8.33
C ALA A 236 -21.28 -4.57 -9.73
N HIS A 237 -21.38 -5.52 -10.67
CA HIS A 237 -21.75 -5.21 -12.06
C HIS A 237 -23.28 -5.23 -12.30
N PRO A 238 -23.82 -4.27 -13.08
CA PRO A 238 -25.25 -4.21 -13.37
C PRO A 238 -25.74 -5.31 -14.33
N ALA A 239 -24.84 -5.95 -15.08
CA ALA A 239 -25.16 -6.94 -16.12
C ALA A 239 -25.64 -8.30 -15.57
N PHE A 240 -25.35 -8.59 -14.30
CA PHE A 240 -25.85 -9.76 -13.59
C PHE A 240 -26.70 -9.25 -12.43
N GLY A 241 -28.03 -9.20 -12.60
CA GLY A 241 -28.99 -8.54 -11.71
C GLY A 241 -28.47 -8.35 -10.28
N ALA A 242 -28.08 -7.11 -9.96
CA ALA A 242 -27.22 -6.76 -8.82
C ALA A 242 -27.55 -7.63 -7.60
N ARG A 243 -26.69 -8.62 -7.35
CA ARG A 243 -26.94 -9.59 -6.29
C ARG A 243 -26.94 -8.82 -4.98
N ILE A 244 -28.03 -8.99 -4.24
CA ILE A 244 -28.20 -8.36 -2.93
C ILE A 244 -27.45 -9.22 -1.89
N ALA A 245 -27.67 -9.05 -0.59
CA ALA A 245 -27.00 -9.77 0.48
C ALA A 245 -27.11 -11.29 0.33
N PHE A 246 -28.24 -11.75 -0.20
CA PHE A 246 -28.52 -13.15 -0.52
C PHE A 246 -28.87 -13.36 -1.99
N ALA A 247 -28.38 -14.46 -2.56
CA ALA A 247 -28.86 -15.01 -3.83
C ALA A 247 -28.70 -16.54 -3.84
N THR A 248 -29.79 -17.30 -4.01
CA THR A 248 -29.67 -18.76 -4.18
C THR A 248 -28.86 -19.12 -5.44
N PRO A 249 -28.25 -20.31 -5.50
CA PRO A 249 -27.95 -20.93 -6.78
C PRO A 249 -29.23 -20.97 -7.65
N PRO A 250 -29.11 -20.84 -8.98
CA PRO A 250 -30.26 -21.00 -9.86
C PRO A 250 -30.79 -22.43 -9.74
N LEU A 251 -32.04 -22.59 -9.33
CA LEU A 251 -32.72 -23.86 -9.31
C LEU A 251 -33.42 -24.04 -10.65
N VAL A 252 -32.90 -24.93 -11.47
CA VAL A 252 -33.43 -25.23 -12.80
C VAL A 252 -34.32 -26.46 -12.70
N HIS A 253 -35.60 -26.32 -13.06
CA HIS A 253 -36.49 -27.46 -13.17
C HIS A 253 -35.95 -28.47 -14.19
N THR A 254 -36.16 -29.77 -14.00
CA THR A 254 -35.58 -30.83 -14.86
C THR A 254 -35.97 -30.69 -16.34
N SER A 255 -37.16 -30.17 -16.63
CA SER A 255 -37.62 -29.86 -18.00
C SER A 255 -36.95 -28.63 -18.63
N LYS A 256 -36.12 -27.89 -17.88
CA LYS A 256 -35.56 -26.57 -18.23
C LYS A 256 -36.57 -25.46 -18.49
N ALA A 257 -37.87 -25.73 -18.30
CA ALA A 257 -38.93 -24.76 -18.55
C ALA A 257 -38.95 -23.61 -17.54
N VAL A 258 -38.41 -23.83 -16.34
CA VAL A 258 -38.41 -22.84 -15.25
C VAL A 258 -37.05 -22.82 -14.58
N THR A 259 -36.52 -21.62 -14.34
CA THR A 259 -35.39 -21.37 -13.45
C THR A 259 -35.84 -20.40 -12.37
N VAL A 260 -35.70 -20.77 -11.10
CA VAL A 260 -36.02 -19.91 -9.96
C VAL A 260 -34.74 -19.49 -9.27
N ARG A 261 -34.68 -18.21 -8.88
CA ARG A 261 -33.63 -17.67 -8.04
C ARG A 261 -34.23 -16.67 -7.07
N SER A 262 -33.92 -16.81 -5.79
CA SER A 262 -34.41 -15.92 -4.74
C SER A 262 -33.35 -14.90 -4.37
N TYR A 263 -33.77 -13.66 -4.13
CA TYR A 263 -32.91 -12.54 -3.74
C TYR A 263 -33.47 -11.84 -2.52
N ALA A 264 -32.59 -11.35 -1.64
CA ALA A 264 -33.02 -10.54 -0.51
C ALA A 264 -31.96 -9.64 0.12
N ARG A 265 -32.47 -8.64 0.85
CA ARG A 265 -31.69 -7.54 1.42
C ARG A 265 -31.20 -7.75 2.84
N SER A 266 -31.88 -8.44 3.74
CA SER A 266 -31.55 -8.49 5.19
C SER A 266 -31.98 -9.83 5.80
N PRO A 267 -31.57 -10.22 7.03
CA PRO A 267 -31.46 -11.62 7.43
C PRO A 267 -32.76 -12.37 7.15
N MET A 268 -32.59 -13.43 6.38
CA MET A 268 -33.67 -14.12 5.71
C MET A 268 -33.92 -15.46 6.38
N SER A 269 -35.17 -15.66 6.75
CA SER A 269 -35.72 -16.96 7.05
C SER A 269 -36.65 -17.36 5.91
N LEU A 270 -36.42 -18.50 5.28
CA LEU A 270 -37.48 -19.21 4.57
C LEU A 270 -38.33 -19.96 5.59
N THR A 271 -39.64 -19.94 5.40
CA THR A 271 -40.52 -20.86 6.10
C THR A 271 -41.26 -21.72 5.08
N ASP A 272 -41.27 -23.02 5.30
CA ASP A 272 -42.06 -23.99 4.53
C ASP A 272 -43.41 -24.30 5.22
N GLY A 273 -43.76 -23.56 6.28
CA GLY A 273 -44.94 -23.78 7.11
C GLY A 273 -44.69 -24.67 8.34
N GLU A 274 -43.62 -25.45 8.38
CA GLU A 274 -43.26 -26.34 9.50
C GLU A 274 -41.91 -26.00 10.13
N SER A 275 -40.99 -25.43 9.34
CA SER A 275 -39.63 -25.09 9.73
C SER A 275 -39.26 -23.68 9.29
N LEU A 276 -38.31 -23.09 10.03
CA LEU A 276 -37.71 -21.80 9.70
C LEU A 276 -36.25 -22.06 9.29
N GLN A 277 -35.97 -21.99 8.00
CA GLN A 277 -34.61 -22.12 7.47
C GLN A 277 -33.97 -20.74 7.33
N THR A 278 -32.96 -20.46 8.13
CA THR A 278 -32.15 -19.24 7.96
C THR A 278 -31.27 -19.40 6.73
N LEU A 279 -31.26 -18.39 5.87
CA LEU A 279 -30.51 -18.34 4.63
C LEU A 279 -29.17 -17.63 4.82
N GLU A 280 -28.12 -18.20 4.21
CA GLU A 280 -26.75 -17.69 4.32
C GLU A 280 -26.53 -16.46 3.42
N PRO A 281 -26.11 -15.29 3.96
CA PRO A 281 -25.92 -14.08 3.17
C PRO A 281 -24.60 -14.11 2.40
N THR A 282 -24.54 -14.91 1.32
CA THR A 282 -23.31 -15.28 0.59
C THR A 282 -22.46 -14.09 0.15
N VAL A 283 -23.08 -12.99 -0.34
CA VAL A 283 -22.31 -11.81 -0.77
C VAL A 283 -21.78 -11.05 0.44
N ALA A 284 -22.58 -10.91 1.50
CA ALA A 284 -22.12 -10.26 2.72
C ALA A 284 -20.97 -11.04 3.39
N PHE A 285 -21.01 -12.36 3.34
CA PHE A 285 -19.92 -13.22 3.82
C PHE A 285 -18.68 -13.05 2.96
N ALA A 286 -18.80 -13.04 1.64
CA ALA A 286 -17.65 -12.76 0.77
C ALA A 286 -17.04 -11.37 1.04
N VAL A 287 -17.87 -10.35 1.27
CA VAL A 287 -17.39 -9.01 1.66
C VAL A 287 -16.66 -9.07 3.01
N ALA A 288 -17.24 -9.69 4.02
CA ALA A 288 -16.65 -9.78 5.35
C ALA A 288 -15.35 -10.61 5.36
N ASP A 289 -15.35 -11.79 4.73
CA ASP A 289 -14.21 -12.70 4.73
C ASP A 289 -13.04 -12.13 3.93
N SER A 290 -13.31 -11.57 2.74
CA SER A 290 -12.27 -10.90 1.96
C SER A 290 -11.73 -9.67 2.65
N LEU A 291 -12.58 -8.87 3.31
CA LEU A 291 -12.16 -7.71 4.10
C LEU A 291 -11.27 -8.14 5.28
N ILE A 292 -11.65 -9.17 6.02
CA ILE A 292 -10.85 -9.70 7.13
C ILE A 292 -9.50 -10.18 6.62
N ALA A 293 -9.49 -11.04 5.59
CA ALA A 293 -8.28 -11.65 5.06
C ALA A 293 -7.34 -10.62 4.42
N ALA A 294 -7.84 -9.86 3.43
CA ALA A 294 -7.04 -8.84 2.74
C ALA A 294 -6.70 -7.67 3.67
N GLY A 295 -7.64 -7.20 4.49
CA GLY A 295 -7.41 -6.06 5.39
C GLY A 295 -6.38 -6.37 6.47
N THR A 296 -6.45 -7.56 7.08
CA THR A 296 -5.44 -7.97 8.07
C THR A 296 -4.05 -8.06 7.45
N HIS A 297 -3.96 -8.65 6.26
CA HIS A 297 -2.69 -8.79 5.53
C HIS A 297 -2.14 -7.43 5.09
N MET A 298 -2.99 -6.57 4.52
CA MET A 298 -2.63 -5.23 4.07
C MET A 298 -2.09 -4.37 5.22
N LEU A 299 -2.70 -4.43 6.40
CA LEU A 299 -2.20 -3.71 7.57
C LEU A 299 -0.83 -4.24 8.05
N ASN A 300 -0.60 -5.56 8.00
CA ASN A 300 0.71 -6.14 8.28
C ASN A 300 1.76 -5.66 7.25
N LEU A 301 1.40 -5.66 5.97
CA LEU A 301 2.25 -5.15 4.90
C LEU A 301 2.59 -3.69 5.10
N LEU A 302 1.64 -2.83 5.47
CA LEU A 302 1.91 -1.43 5.79
C LEU A 302 2.88 -1.28 6.97
N GLU A 303 2.75 -2.08 8.03
CA GLU A 303 3.69 -2.09 9.16
C GLU A 303 5.11 -2.49 8.72
N ASP A 304 5.24 -3.47 7.82
CA ASP A 304 6.51 -3.95 7.27
C ASP A 304 7.11 -2.97 6.26
N GLY A 305 6.28 -2.41 5.38
CA GLY A 305 6.66 -1.37 4.43
C GLY A 305 7.18 -0.13 5.13
N LEU A 306 6.54 0.29 6.23
CA LEU A 306 7.01 1.39 7.04
C LEU A 306 8.39 1.10 7.67
N ALA A 307 8.64 -0.16 8.03
CA ALA A 307 9.97 -0.59 8.49
C ALA A 307 11.04 -0.35 7.43
N ILE A 308 10.72 -0.65 6.17
CA ILE A 308 11.63 -0.47 5.04
C ILE A 308 11.87 1.02 4.79
N VAL A 309 10.82 1.86 4.85
CA VAL A 309 10.95 3.32 4.75
C VAL A 309 11.87 3.86 5.85
N ASP A 310 11.60 3.52 7.11
CA ASP A 310 12.40 3.95 8.26
C ASP A 310 13.86 3.46 8.14
N ASP A 311 14.05 2.21 7.70
CA ASP A 311 15.37 1.62 7.53
C ASP A 311 16.18 2.27 6.43
N PHE A 312 15.54 2.59 5.29
CA PHE A 312 16.17 3.37 4.23
C PHE A 312 16.62 4.73 4.75
N GLY A 313 15.71 5.50 5.35
CA GLY A 313 15.98 6.86 5.84
C GLY A 313 17.10 6.90 6.88
N LEU A 314 17.10 5.96 7.83
CA LEU A 314 18.09 5.89 8.90
C LEU A 314 19.43 5.33 8.45
N THR A 315 19.45 4.34 7.55
CA THR A 315 20.71 3.78 7.01
C THR A 315 21.43 4.80 6.10
N THR A 316 20.67 5.55 5.29
CA THR A 316 21.22 6.54 4.36
C THR A 316 21.44 7.91 4.98
N SER A 317 20.89 8.15 6.17
CA SER A 317 20.83 9.48 6.79
C SER A 317 20.15 10.54 5.89
N ALA A 318 19.20 10.14 5.04
CA ALA A 318 18.60 11.00 4.01
C ALA A 318 18.10 12.34 4.54
N ALA A 319 17.45 12.35 5.72
CA ALA A 319 16.95 13.58 6.35
C ALA A 319 18.04 14.59 6.70
N THR A 320 19.28 14.13 6.94
CA THR A 320 20.41 15.00 7.29
C THR A 320 21.00 15.71 6.07
N LEU A 321 20.71 15.24 4.85
CA LEU A 321 21.34 15.69 3.60
C LEU A 321 20.55 16.78 2.86
N THR A 322 19.33 17.07 3.32
CA THR A 322 18.44 18.07 2.72
C THR A 322 17.86 19.01 3.77
N ARG A 323 17.51 20.23 3.37
CA ARG A 323 16.74 21.19 4.19
C ARG A 323 15.23 21.00 4.04
N ARG A 324 14.80 20.13 3.12
CA ARG A 324 13.38 19.85 2.88
C ARG A 324 12.78 19.16 4.09
N THR A 325 11.61 19.65 4.52
CA THR A 325 10.81 19.00 5.56
C THR A 325 9.82 18.04 4.92
N TYR A 326 9.73 16.82 5.45
CA TYR A 326 8.80 15.78 5.02
C TYR A 326 8.55 14.77 6.16
N TRP A 327 7.45 14.01 6.08
CA TRP A 327 7.12 12.99 7.07
C TRP A 327 8.21 11.91 7.17
N ARG A 328 8.43 11.35 8.36
CA ARG A 328 9.51 10.37 8.63
C ARG A 328 10.93 10.84 8.29
N ALA A 329 11.19 12.15 8.28
CA ALA A 329 12.55 12.70 8.21
C ALA A 329 13.37 12.45 9.50
N PHE A 330 13.54 11.17 9.88
CA PHE A 330 14.24 10.77 11.08
C PHE A 330 15.76 10.93 10.94
N HIS A 331 16.37 11.33 12.05
CA HIS A 331 17.80 11.55 12.13
C HIS A 331 18.45 10.40 12.90
N PRO A 332 19.52 9.77 12.38
CA PRO A 332 20.25 8.72 13.07
C PRO A 332 20.71 9.16 14.47
N THR A 333 20.67 8.24 15.42
CA THR A 333 21.21 8.47 16.78
C THR A 333 22.46 7.63 16.99
N ARG A 334 23.06 7.66 18.19
CA ARG A 334 24.29 6.92 18.50
C ARG A 334 24.17 6.17 19.82
N GLY A 335 24.94 5.08 19.93
CA GLY A 335 25.06 4.28 21.16
C GLY A 335 23.76 3.57 21.55
N GLY A 336 23.50 3.49 22.86
CA GLY A 336 22.34 2.80 23.44
C GLY A 336 21.04 3.61 23.46
N ARG A 337 20.94 4.72 22.72
CA ARG A 337 19.74 5.56 22.65
C ARG A 337 18.59 4.83 21.96
N ALA A 338 17.36 5.26 22.24
CA ALA A 338 16.18 4.77 21.54
C ALA A 338 16.30 5.06 20.03
N CYS A 339 15.96 4.07 19.22
CA CYS A 339 15.96 4.19 17.77
C CYS A 339 14.77 5.06 17.33
N PRO A 340 14.97 6.04 16.43
CA PRO A 340 13.88 6.88 15.93
C PRO A 340 12.71 6.11 15.30
N CYS A 341 12.94 4.91 14.74
CA CYS A 341 11.86 4.07 14.21
C CYS A 341 10.95 3.45 15.30
N GLY A 342 11.29 3.62 16.59
CA GLY A 342 10.51 3.14 17.72
C GLY A 342 10.63 1.64 18.03
N ARG A 343 11.45 0.88 17.29
CA ARG A 343 11.53 -0.59 17.41
C ARG A 343 12.56 -1.12 18.41
N GLY A 344 13.29 -0.26 19.11
CA GLY A 344 14.27 -0.67 20.10
C GLY A 344 15.42 0.33 20.30
N LYS A 345 16.59 -0.17 20.69
CA LYS A 345 17.82 0.63 20.80
C LYS A 345 18.51 0.73 19.44
N TRP A 346 19.11 1.89 19.13
CA TRP A 346 19.83 2.14 17.88
C TRP A 346 20.85 1.03 17.56
N SER A 347 21.67 0.66 18.54
CA SER A 347 22.73 -0.35 18.39
C SER A 347 22.24 -1.75 18.00
N ALA A 348 20.95 -2.06 18.17
CA ALA A 348 20.36 -3.36 17.87
C ALA A 348 19.33 -3.31 16.74
N CYS A 349 19.03 -2.14 16.18
CA CYS A 349 17.91 -1.95 15.27
C CYS A 349 18.24 -2.23 13.79
N GLY A 350 19.52 -2.40 13.45
CA GLY A 350 19.93 -2.84 12.12
C GLY A 350 19.96 -1.76 11.03
N HIS A 351 19.90 -0.48 11.38
CA HIS A 351 19.95 0.63 10.41
C HIS A 351 21.40 1.00 10.03
N HIS A 352 22.07 0.05 9.39
CA HIS A 352 23.45 0.16 8.94
C HIS A 352 23.66 -0.59 7.63
N TRP A 353 24.61 -0.12 6.83
CA TRP A 353 24.99 -0.77 5.58
C TRP A 353 25.46 -2.21 5.81
N GLY A 354 25.24 -3.09 4.84
CA GLY A 354 25.65 -4.49 4.89
C GLY A 354 24.77 -5.40 5.75
N SER A 355 23.85 -4.86 6.55
CA SER A 355 22.91 -5.69 7.30
C SER A 355 21.67 -6.07 6.49
N GLN A 356 20.92 -7.03 7.01
CA GLN A 356 19.62 -7.37 6.46
C GLN A 356 18.66 -6.18 6.57
N ILE A 357 17.75 -6.07 5.61
CA ILE A 357 16.57 -5.22 5.75
C ILE A 357 15.68 -5.78 6.87
N PRO A 358 14.80 -4.96 7.48
CA PRO A 358 13.79 -5.47 8.39
C PRO A 358 12.96 -6.54 7.68
N THR A 359 12.96 -7.76 8.21
CA THR A 359 12.06 -8.81 7.72
C THR A 359 10.70 -8.63 8.37
N SER A 360 9.65 -9.01 7.63
CA SER A 360 8.34 -9.23 8.23
C SER A 360 8.49 -10.21 9.38
N ARG A 361 7.90 -9.90 10.54
CA ARG A 361 7.90 -10.84 11.66
C ARG A 361 7.25 -12.13 11.15
N ALA A 362 8.02 -13.23 11.09
CA ALA A 362 7.42 -14.55 11.20
C ALA A 362 6.72 -14.57 12.56
N ARG A 363 5.40 -14.38 12.57
CA ARG A 363 4.57 -14.65 13.73
C ARG A 363 4.28 -16.13 13.78
#